data_AF-A0A4R8A0V0-F1
#
_entry.id   AF-A0A4R8A0V0-F1
#
_cell.length_a   1.000
_cell.length_b   1.000
_cell.length_c   1.000
_cell.angle_alpha   90.00
_cell.angle_beta   90.00
_cell.angle_gamma   90.00
#
_symmetry.space_group_name_H-M   'P 1'
#
loop_
_entity.id
_entity.type
_entity.pdbx_description
1 polymer ?
#
loop_
_entity_poly.entity_id
_entity_poly.type
_entity_poly.pdbx_seq_one_letter_code
_entity_poly.pdbx_strand_id
1 'polypeptide(L)'
;MDDETVIRTLYDRYRRPLFGYVLRSVGGDRQYAEDIVQETMARAWTHAAELDPDRAGRWLFTVARNLVISGHRKKEARVTEVPIDDHEFPALGDDLDHVLQVWQVIEVLRGLSPDHRQVIIELFYRRRTVNEASVVLGVPPGTVKSRSYYALHALRAALEERGVTGS
;
A
#
# COMPACT_ATOMS: atom_id res chain seq x y z
N MET A 1 10.98 -24.07 16.89
CA MET A 1 11.67 -22.79 17.08
C MET A 1 10.88 -22.06 18.15
N ASP A 2 11.51 -21.53 19.21
CA ASP A 2 10.78 -20.69 20.16
C ASP A 2 10.39 -19.35 19.52
N ASP A 3 9.37 -18.69 20.09
CA ASP A 3 8.83 -17.42 19.57
C ASP A 3 9.91 -16.34 19.45
N GLU A 4 10.87 -16.31 20.38
CA GLU A 4 11.98 -15.36 20.36
C GLU A 4 12.87 -15.55 19.12
N THR A 5 13.17 -16.81 18.78
CA THR A 5 13.99 -17.15 17.61
C THR A 5 13.24 -16.92 16.30
N VAL A 6 11.92 -17.16 16.27
CA VAL A 6 11.05 -16.79 15.14
C VAL A 6 11.14 -15.28 14.92
N ILE A 7 10.94 -14.47 15.96
CA ILE A 7 10.92 -13.02 15.80
C ILE A 7 12.29 -12.45 15.46
N ARG A 8 13.36 -12.95 16.08
CA ARG A 8 14.73 -12.56 15.71
C ARG A 8 15.00 -12.84 14.23
N THR A 9 14.58 -14.01 13.73
CA THR A 9 14.72 -14.36 12.31
C THR A 9 13.92 -13.41 11.41
N LEU A 10 12.68 -13.09 11.80
CA LEU A 10 11.84 -12.13 11.08
C LEU A 10 12.45 -10.73 11.07
N TYR A 11 12.97 -10.27 12.21
CA TYR A 11 13.61 -8.98 12.35
C TYR A 11 14.85 -8.86 11.47
N ASP A 12 15.74 -9.85 11.55
CA ASP A 12 16.98 -9.84 10.79
C ASP A 12 16.72 -9.87 9.28
N ARG A 13 15.73 -10.64 8.85
CA ARG A 13 15.36 -10.78 7.45
C ARG A 13 14.60 -9.58 6.89
N TYR A 14 13.58 -9.10 7.60
CA TYR A 14 12.60 -8.16 7.02
C TYR A 14 12.74 -6.71 7.49
N ARG A 15 13.50 -6.39 8.55
CA ARG A 15 13.60 -5.00 9.04
C ARG A 15 14.02 -4.00 7.96
N ARG A 16 15.02 -4.35 7.15
CA ARG A 16 15.59 -3.46 6.12
C ARG A 16 14.63 -3.31 4.94
N PRO A 17 14.08 -4.40 4.36
CA PRO A 17 13.03 -4.32 3.34
C PRO A 17 11.80 -3.52 3.80
N LEU A 18 11.29 -3.80 5.01
CA LEU A 18 10.14 -3.09 5.58
C LEU A 18 10.42 -1.61 5.75
N PHE A 19 11.56 -1.26 6.35
CA PHE A 19 11.94 0.13 6.55
C PHE A 19 12.05 0.88 5.22
N GLY A 20 12.70 0.31 4.21
CA GLY A 20 12.80 0.93 2.88
C GLY A 20 11.44 1.11 2.20
N TYR A 21 10.54 0.14 2.33
CA TYR A 21 9.18 0.25 1.83
C TYR A 21 8.39 1.36 2.54
N VAL A 22 8.34 1.32 3.87
CA VAL A 22 7.57 2.30 4.66
C VAL A 22 8.12 3.70 4.45
N LEU A 23 9.44 3.89 4.43
CA LEU A 23 10.08 5.19 4.21
C LEU A 23 9.62 5.83 2.89
N ARG A 24 9.53 5.05 1.81
CA ARG A 24 9.00 5.53 0.51
C ARG A 24 7.49 5.79 0.56
N SER A 25 6.74 5.01 1.33
CA SER A 25 5.29 5.18 1.49
C SER A 25 4.93 6.43 2.30
N VAL A 26 5.76 6.84 3.26
CA VAL A 26 5.52 8.02 4.11
C VAL A 26 6.24 9.28 3.65
N GLY A 27 6.73 9.32 2.40
CA GLY A 27 7.36 10.50 1.83
C GLY A 27 8.73 10.86 2.43
N GLY A 28 9.46 9.87 2.96
CA GLY A 28 10.81 10.07 3.51
C GLY A 28 10.87 10.42 5.00
N ASP A 29 9.73 10.47 5.71
CA ASP A 29 9.69 10.65 7.17
C ASP A 29 10.31 9.44 7.89
N ARG A 30 11.60 9.56 8.23
CA ARG A 30 12.38 8.48 8.82
C ARG A 30 11.86 8.04 10.18
N GLN A 31 11.55 8.98 11.06
CA GLN A 31 11.09 8.66 12.41
C GLN A 31 9.78 7.88 12.34
N TYR A 32 8.85 8.39 11.54
CA TYR A 32 7.55 7.74 11.39
C TYR A 32 7.66 6.35 10.71
N ALA A 33 8.62 6.18 9.79
CA ALA A 33 8.90 4.88 9.21
C ALA A 33 9.47 3.88 10.23
N GLU A 34 10.36 4.31 11.13
CA GLU A 34 10.89 3.46 12.20
C GLU A 34 9.77 3.04 13.17
N ASP A 35 8.89 3.96 13.55
CA ASP A 35 7.74 3.68 14.43
C ASP A 35 6.82 2.60 13.85
N ILE A 36 6.49 2.69 12.55
CA ILE A 36 5.65 1.70 11.87
C ILE A 36 6.32 0.32 11.80
N VAL A 37 7.64 0.28 11.53
CA VAL A 37 8.38 -0.99 11.51
C VAL A 37 8.39 -1.62 12.90
N GLN A 38 8.58 -0.83 13.95
CA GLN A 38 8.54 -1.32 15.32
C GLN A 38 7.16 -1.88 15.68
N GLU A 39 6.09 -1.15 15.38
CA GLU A 39 4.72 -1.61 15.59
C GLU A 39 4.40 -2.88 14.78
N THR A 40 4.89 -2.98 13.55
CA THR A 40 4.76 -4.20 12.73
C THR A 40 5.43 -5.40 13.40
N MET A 41 6.64 -5.22 13.95
CA MET A 41 7.36 -6.27 14.66
C MET A 41 6.70 -6.62 16.00
N ALA A 42 6.13 -5.64 16.70
CA ALA A 42 5.37 -5.88 17.92
C ALA A 42 4.14 -6.77 17.66
N ARG A 43 3.42 -6.52 16.56
CA ARG A 43 2.31 -7.38 16.13
C ARG A 43 2.78 -8.75 15.65
N ALA A 44 3.95 -8.82 15.02
CA ALA A 44 4.54 -10.11 14.67
C ALA A 44 4.81 -10.95 15.93
N TRP A 45 5.29 -10.31 17.00
CA TRP A 45 5.55 -10.97 18.27
C TRP A 45 4.28 -11.59 18.87
N THR A 46 3.15 -10.89 18.82
CA THR A 46 1.87 -11.43 19.32
C THR A 46 1.34 -12.61 18.50
N HIS A 47 1.81 -12.77 17.26
CA HIS A 47 1.44 -13.87 16.35
C HIS A 47 2.60 -14.84 16.08
N ALA A 48 3.67 -14.81 16.89
CA ALA A 48 4.90 -15.54 16.61
C ALA A 48 4.68 -17.05 16.42
N ALA A 49 3.77 -17.64 17.20
CA ALA A 49 3.42 -19.06 17.12
C ALA A 49 2.78 -19.48 15.78
N GLU A 50 2.21 -18.53 15.03
CA GLU A 50 1.49 -18.76 13.76
C GLU A 50 2.34 -18.38 12.53
N LEU A 51 3.47 -17.70 12.73
CA LEU A 51 4.30 -17.17 11.66
C LEU A 51 5.42 -18.14 11.30
N ASP A 52 5.47 -18.49 10.02
CA ASP A 52 6.64 -19.11 9.40
C ASP A 52 7.60 -18.00 8.90
N PRO A 53 8.83 -17.89 9.42
CA PRO A 53 9.79 -16.90 8.98
C PRO A 53 10.05 -16.85 7.47
N ASP A 54 9.98 -17.99 6.80
CA ASP A 54 10.21 -18.11 5.36
C ASP A 54 9.03 -17.59 4.54
N ARG A 55 7.83 -17.46 5.15
CA ARG A 55 6.59 -17.07 4.44
C ARG A 55 5.89 -15.83 5.01
N ALA A 56 6.37 -15.30 6.14
CA ALA A 56 5.76 -14.18 6.84
C ALA A 56 5.89 -12.82 6.11
N GLY A 57 6.70 -12.71 5.06
CA GLY A 57 6.93 -11.46 4.34
C GLY A 57 5.61 -10.78 3.91
N ARG A 58 4.72 -11.51 3.23
CA ARG A 58 3.43 -10.97 2.79
C ARG A 58 2.61 -10.39 3.95
N TRP A 59 2.56 -11.11 5.07
CA TRP A 59 1.83 -10.68 6.27
C TRP A 59 2.45 -9.41 6.86
N LEU A 60 3.78 -9.37 7.05
CA LEU A 60 4.49 -8.22 7.60
C LEU A 60 4.28 -6.95 6.77
N PHE A 61 4.38 -7.04 5.44
CA PHE A 61 4.15 -5.89 4.57
C PHE A 61 2.69 -5.46 4.53
N THR A 62 1.75 -6.38 4.71
CA THR A 62 0.31 -6.07 4.83
C THR A 62 0.03 -5.28 6.11
N VAL A 63 0.60 -5.71 7.24
CA VAL A 63 0.48 -5.00 8.52
C VAL A 63 1.09 -3.60 8.44
N ALA A 64 2.32 -3.48 7.96
CA ALA A 64 3.01 -2.19 7.81
C ALA A 64 2.21 -1.21 6.94
N ARG A 65 1.62 -1.69 5.84
CA ARG A 65 0.74 -0.91 4.98
C ARG A 65 -0.51 -0.41 5.72
N ASN A 66 -1.18 -1.29 6.46
CA ASN A 66 -2.39 -0.92 7.20
C ASN A 66 -2.09 0.19 8.21
N LEU A 67 -0.93 0.14 8.86
CA LEU A 67 -0.45 1.20 9.76
C LEU A 67 -0.20 2.53 9.01
N VAL A 68 0.47 2.50 7.86
CA VAL A 68 0.69 3.70 7.02
C VAL A 68 -0.63 4.37 6.62
N ILE A 69 -1.61 3.58 6.15
CA ILE A 69 -2.93 4.12 5.72
C ILE A 69 -3.67 4.72 6.91
N SER A 70 -3.74 4.00 8.02
CA SER A 70 -4.47 4.43 9.21
C SER A 70 -3.88 5.71 9.79
N GLY A 71 -2.55 5.85 9.78
CA GLY A 71 -1.89 7.07 10.21
C GLY A 71 -1.99 8.25 9.24
N HIS A 72 -1.97 8.02 7.92
CA HIS A 72 -2.29 9.06 6.94
C HIS A 72 -3.70 9.61 7.14
N ARG A 73 -4.69 8.72 7.36
CA ARG A 73 -6.06 9.12 7.67
C ARG A 73 -6.17 9.92 8.97
N LYS A 74 -5.39 9.58 10.02
CA LYS A 74 -5.32 10.37 11.26
C LYS A 74 -4.66 11.75 11.07
N LYS A 75 -3.69 11.89 10.15
CA LYS A 75 -3.08 13.19 9.80
C LYS A 75 -4.02 14.07 8.96
N GLU A 76 -4.80 13.49 8.05
CA GLU A 76 -5.75 14.21 7.19
C GLU A 76 -7.10 14.50 7.86
N ALA A 77 -7.56 13.61 8.75
CA ALA A 77 -8.78 13.76 9.51
C ALA A 77 -8.47 13.72 11.01
N ARG A 78 -8.58 14.87 11.69
CA ARG A 78 -8.97 14.84 13.11
C ARG A 78 -10.39 14.25 13.15
N VAL A 79 -10.53 12.93 13.35
CA VAL A 79 -11.61 12.21 14.07
C VAL A 79 -11.75 10.74 13.60
N THR A 80 -11.98 9.90 14.62
CA THR A 80 -12.43 8.48 14.68
C THR A 80 -11.41 7.38 14.45
N GLU A 81 -11.09 6.71 15.56
CA GLU A 81 -10.47 5.39 15.60
C GLU A 81 -11.42 4.38 14.96
N VAL A 82 -10.96 3.74 13.88
CA VAL A 82 -11.65 2.60 13.28
C VAL A 82 -10.97 1.34 13.81
N PRO A 83 -11.74 0.35 14.33
CA PRO A 83 -11.20 -0.93 14.75
C PRO A 83 -10.46 -1.61 13.61
N ILE A 84 -9.33 -2.23 13.95
CA ILE A 84 -8.59 -3.11 13.04
C ILE A 84 -9.43 -4.38 12.94
N ASP A 85 -10.04 -4.63 11.79
CA ASP A 85 -10.69 -5.90 11.53
C ASP A 85 -9.58 -6.91 11.18
N ASP A 86 -9.28 -7.79 12.13
CA ASP A 86 -8.22 -8.82 12.08
C ASP A 86 -8.63 -10.07 11.28
N HIS A 87 -9.68 -9.98 10.46
CA HIS A 87 -10.19 -11.13 9.73
C HIS A 87 -9.85 -11.06 8.24
N GLU A 88 -8.64 -11.53 7.92
CA GLU A 88 -8.35 -12.49 6.84
C GLU A 88 -6.83 -12.50 6.59
N PHE A 89 -6.16 -13.54 7.09
CA PHE A 89 -4.81 -13.87 6.66
C PHE A 89 -4.84 -14.10 5.13
N PRO A 90 -4.15 -13.30 4.31
CA PRO A 90 -4.05 -13.60 2.89
C PRO A 90 -3.32 -14.94 2.77
N ALA A 91 -3.94 -15.89 2.07
CA ALA A 91 -3.37 -17.22 1.83
C ALA A 91 -1.87 -17.12 1.51
N LEU A 92 -1.07 -17.81 2.32
CA LEU A 92 0.38 -17.90 2.22
C LEU A 92 0.73 -18.42 0.81
N GLY A 93 1.22 -17.51 -0.03
CA GLY A 93 1.55 -17.74 -1.43
C GLY A 93 2.78 -16.92 -1.79
N ASP A 94 3.78 -17.61 -2.28
CA ASP A 94 5.16 -17.16 -2.42
C ASP A 94 5.35 -16.35 -3.70
N ASP A 95 5.19 -15.03 -3.61
CA ASP A 95 5.75 -14.04 -4.55
C ASP A 95 5.72 -12.66 -3.89
N LEU A 96 6.61 -12.46 -2.92
CA LEU A 96 6.74 -11.19 -2.19
C LEU A 96 7.00 -10.02 -3.14
N ASP A 97 7.75 -10.25 -4.23
CA ASP A 97 8.13 -9.21 -5.19
C ASP A 97 6.94 -8.75 -6.03
N HIS A 98 6.13 -9.67 -6.57
CA HIS A 98 4.89 -9.32 -7.27
C HIS A 98 3.91 -8.60 -6.36
N VAL A 99 3.81 -9.05 -5.10
CA VAL A 99 3.00 -8.40 -4.07
C VAL A 99 3.48 -6.96 -3.87
N LEU A 100 4.78 -6.74 -3.64
CA LEU A 100 5.36 -5.40 -3.49
C LEU A 100 5.18 -4.51 -4.72
N GLN A 101 5.27 -5.06 -5.94
CA GLN A 101 5.03 -4.32 -7.18
C GLN A 101 3.57 -3.89 -7.31
N VAL A 102 2.62 -4.80 -7.11
CA VAL A 102 1.18 -4.47 -7.10
C VAL A 102 0.88 -3.43 -6.02
N TRP A 103 1.52 -3.53 -4.85
CA TRP A 103 1.36 -2.56 -3.78
C TRP A 103 1.92 -1.17 -4.12
N GLN A 104 3.08 -1.08 -4.78
CA GLN A 104 3.61 0.20 -5.26
C GLN A 104 2.63 0.88 -6.21
N VAL A 105 2.03 0.11 -7.12
CA VAL A 105 0.99 0.64 -8.03
C VAL A 105 -0.23 1.14 -7.24
N ILE A 106 -0.69 0.38 -6.24
CA ILE A 106 -1.82 0.79 -5.38
C ILE A 106 -1.52 2.07 -4.58
N GLU A 107 -0.30 2.22 -4.05
CA GLU A 107 0.12 3.43 -3.32
C GLU A 107 0.22 4.65 -4.23
N VAL A 108 0.73 4.49 -5.45
CA VAL A 108 0.78 5.57 -6.44
C VAL A 108 -0.64 5.98 -6.85
N LEU A 109 -1.55 5.01 -7.03
CA LEU A 109 -2.98 5.26 -7.23
C LEU A 109 -3.66 5.92 -6.02
N ARG A 110 -3.13 5.74 -4.80
CA ARG A 110 -3.66 6.35 -3.57
C ARG A 110 -3.35 7.82 -3.43
N GLY A 111 -2.26 8.29 -4.01
CA GLY A 111 -1.94 9.71 -4.12
C GLY A 111 -2.89 10.48 -5.05
N LEU A 112 -3.70 9.78 -5.85
CA LEU A 112 -4.75 10.41 -6.65
C LEU A 112 -5.99 10.74 -5.81
N SER A 113 -6.64 11.86 -6.11
CA SER A 113 -7.98 12.13 -5.60
C SER A 113 -8.95 10.97 -5.94
N PRO A 114 -9.99 10.73 -5.14
CA PRO A 114 -10.96 9.65 -5.40
C PRO A 114 -11.51 9.67 -6.82
N ASP A 115 -11.83 10.86 -7.34
CA ASP A 115 -12.35 11.10 -8.68
C ASP A 115 -11.35 10.74 -9.78
N HIS A 116 -10.07 11.09 -9.60
CA HIS A 116 -9.00 10.74 -10.54
C HIS A 116 -8.75 9.22 -10.55
N ARG A 117 -8.77 8.60 -9.38
CA ARG A 117 -8.56 7.16 -9.22
C ARG A 117 -9.67 6.33 -9.84
N GLN A 118 -10.93 6.72 -9.60
CA GLN A 118 -12.08 6.02 -10.19
C GLN A 118 -12.00 6.04 -11.72
N VAL A 119 -11.69 7.18 -12.33
CA VAL A 119 -11.55 7.26 -13.79
C VAL A 119 -10.45 6.33 -14.31
N ILE A 120 -9.31 6.20 -13.62
CA ILE A 120 -8.26 5.26 -14.02
C ILE A 120 -8.72 3.80 -13.89
N ILE A 121 -9.42 3.44 -12.82
CA ILE A 121 -9.96 2.08 -12.63
C ILE A 121 -10.93 1.73 -13.77
N GLU A 122 -11.85 2.66 -14.09
CA GLU A 122 -12.86 2.45 -15.12
C GLU A 122 -12.23 2.24 -16.51
N LEU A 123 -11.27 3.09 -16.89
CA LEU A 123 -10.66 3.04 -18.21
C LEU A 123 -9.62 1.93 -18.37
N PHE A 124 -8.74 1.74 -17.38
CA PHE A 124 -7.59 0.85 -17.53
C PHE A 124 -7.80 -0.53 -16.92
N TYR A 125 -8.46 -0.62 -15.76
CA TYR A 125 -8.70 -1.90 -15.09
C TYR A 125 -9.96 -2.60 -15.64
N ARG A 126 -11.06 -1.86 -15.75
CA ARG A 126 -12.34 -2.36 -16.29
C ARG A 126 -12.42 -2.29 -17.81
N ARG A 127 -11.41 -1.71 -18.47
CA ARG A 127 -11.30 -1.57 -19.94
C ARG A 127 -12.51 -0.91 -20.60
N ARG A 128 -13.19 -0.01 -19.90
CA ARG A 128 -14.34 0.72 -20.43
C ARG A 128 -13.87 1.85 -21.34
N THR A 129 -14.68 2.18 -22.34
CA THR A 129 -14.52 3.38 -23.14
C THR A 129 -14.85 4.62 -22.31
N VAL A 130 -14.42 5.80 -22.78
CA VAL A 130 -14.74 7.09 -22.15
C VAL A 130 -16.26 7.28 -21.99
N ASN A 131 -17.04 6.86 -22.97
CA ASN A 131 -18.50 6.99 -22.93
C ASN A 131 -19.12 6.04 -21.90
N GLU A 132 -18.67 4.79 -21.81
CA GLU A 132 -19.15 3.85 -20.79
C GLU A 132 -18.76 4.30 -19.37
N ALA A 133 -17.52 4.75 -19.19
CA ALA A 133 -17.07 5.31 -17.92
C ALA A 133 -17.86 6.58 -17.53
N SER A 134 -18.26 7.41 -18.50
CA SER A 134 -19.09 8.59 -18.26
C SER A 134 -20.46 8.22 -17.68
N VAL A 135 -21.05 7.13 -18.16
CA VAL A 135 -22.32 6.60 -17.68
C VAL A 135 -22.16 6.03 -16.27
N VAL A 136 -21.13 5.21 -16.04
CA VAL A 136 -20.89 4.58 -14.74
C VAL A 136 -20.60 5.61 -13.64
N LEU A 137 -19.82 6.64 -13.97
CA LEU A 137 -19.37 7.66 -13.01
C LEU A 137 -20.35 8.83 -12.88
N GLY A 138 -21.38 8.90 -13.72
CA GLY A 138 -22.36 9.99 -13.69
C GLY A 138 -21.77 11.37 -14.02
N VAL A 139 -20.72 11.42 -14.86
CA VAL A 139 -20.05 12.67 -15.25
C VAL A 139 -19.91 12.78 -16.77
N PRO A 140 -19.84 13.99 -17.36
CA PRO A 140 -19.69 14.15 -18.81
C PRO A 140 -18.43 13.48 -19.38
N PRO A 141 -18.45 12.99 -20.64
CA PRO A 141 -17.26 12.43 -21.31
C PRO A 141 -16.04 13.35 -21.30
N GLY A 142 -16.26 14.67 -21.39
CA GLY A 142 -15.18 15.67 -21.27
C GLY A 142 -14.51 15.66 -19.89
N THR A 143 -15.29 15.46 -18.84
CA THR A 143 -14.81 15.33 -17.45
C THR A 143 -14.03 14.03 -17.25
N VAL A 144 -14.46 12.93 -17.87
CA VAL A 144 -13.70 11.67 -17.86
C VAL A 144 -12.33 11.86 -18.51
N LYS A 145 -12.27 12.53 -19.68
CA LYS A 145 -11.01 12.82 -20.38
C LYS A 145 -10.09 13.74 -19.59
N SER A 146 -10.60 14.81 -18.99
CA SER A 146 -9.78 15.72 -18.20
C SER A 146 -9.27 15.06 -16.93
N ARG A 147 -10.12 14.31 -16.20
CA ARG A 147 -9.72 13.56 -15.00
C ARG A 147 -8.69 12.48 -15.32
N SER A 148 -8.84 11.73 -16.42
CA SER A 148 -7.84 10.72 -16.80
C SER A 148 -6.50 11.35 -17.17
N TYR A 149 -6.50 12.48 -17.88
CA TYR A 149 -5.29 13.22 -18.21
C TYR A 149 -4.53 13.66 -16.95
N TYR A 150 -5.21 14.34 -16.02
CA TYR A 150 -4.58 14.80 -14.77
C TYR A 150 -4.17 13.64 -13.86
N ALA A 151 -4.96 12.56 -13.83
CA ALA A 151 -4.60 11.36 -13.10
C ALA A 151 -3.31 10.72 -13.64
N LEU A 152 -3.19 10.54 -14.95
CA LEU A 152 -1.98 9.97 -15.57
C LEU A 152 -0.75 10.87 -15.37
N HIS A 153 -0.93 12.19 -15.43
CA HIS A 153 0.16 13.13 -15.12
C HIS A 153 0.62 13.03 -13.67
N ALA A 154 -0.32 12.97 -12.72
CA ALA A 154 0.01 12.81 -11.31
C ALA A 154 0.65 11.44 -11.02
N LEU A 155 0.19 10.36 -11.67
CA LEU A 155 0.81 9.03 -11.56
C LEU A 155 2.25 9.06 -12.09
N ARG A 156 2.48 9.68 -13.25
CA ARG A 156 3.80 9.78 -13.85
C ARG A 156 4.78 10.55 -12.94
N ALA A 157 4.37 11.72 -12.45
CA ALA A 157 5.17 12.50 -11.51
C ALA A 157 5.50 11.68 -10.24
N ALA A 158 4.50 11.00 -9.67
CA ALA A 158 4.68 10.18 -8.47
C ALA A 158 5.56 8.93 -8.69
N LEU A 159 5.64 8.42 -9.93
CA LEU A 159 6.54 7.32 -10.31
C LEU A 159 7.97 7.82 -10.56
N GLU A 160 8.12 8.99 -11.18
CA GLU A 160 9.41 9.66 -11.42
C GLU A 160 10.09 10.05 -10.09
N GLU A 161 9.36 10.65 -9.16
CA GLU A 161 9.85 10.96 -7.80
C GLU A 161 10.31 9.72 -7.02
N ARG A 162 9.73 8.55 -7.33
CA ARG A 162 10.06 7.27 -6.69
C ARG A 162 11.14 6.49 -7.44
N GLY A 163 11.68 7.02 -8.53
CA GLY A 163 12.72 6.36 -9.34
C GLY A 163 12.22 5.10 -10.05
N VAL A 164 10.92 4.99 -10.32
CA VAL A 164 10.29 3.80 -10.92
C VAL A 164 10.24 3.89 -12.45
N THR A 165 10.71 4.98 -13.06
CA THR A 165 10.76 5.07 -14.53
C THR A 165 11.90 4.23 -15.11
N GLY A 166 11.51 3.27 -15.96
CA GLY A 166 12.40 2.34 -16.64
C GLY A 166 13.43 3.04 -17.52
N SER A 167 14.67 2.53 -17.46
CA SER A 167 15.55 2.46 -18.62
C SER A 167 15.09 1.34 -19.56
#